data_AF-A0A7Y7NPL4-F1
#
_entry.id   AF-A0A7Y7NPL4-F1
#
_cell.length_a   1.000
_cell.length_b   1.000
_cell.length_c   1.000
_cell.angle_alpha   90.00
_cell.angle_beta   90.00
_cell.angle_gamma   90.00
#
_symmetry.space_group_name_H-M   'P 1'
#
loop_
_entity.id
_entity.type
_entity.pdbx_description
1 polymer ?
#
loop_
_entity_poly.entity_id
_entity_poly.type
_entity_poly.pdbx_seq_one_letter_code
_entity_poly.pdbx_strand_id
1 'polypeptide(L)'
;FLMVFVKKYGRSAITATYLLTSVAIPLYFIKDSLFPPLVAESVIDKLILAEFAAASLLICAGAVLGRLKMNQYLLLGILFVPFYALNEWLVLNGGLGLITGKVVDTGGSIVIHAFGAIFGLAVAASMTTQEEYAAPIECDDTSDRYSLLGSMVLWVFWPSFCAALVAPADVPGTAVNVILALCGSTLATYFATVRLRGKISAADIANATLAGGVAIGSTCDLATPGIAFTIGILAGVISTFGFAIIQGRLTDLVKKVDTCGVLYLHGLPGIFGGLAALFVATGINSGAQLAGIALTATLAAVTGLVSGKVIALFGHRAEPYTDAEEFDGESEEEELFTAPVVAELGAE
;
A
#
# COMPACT_ATOMS: atom_id res chain seq x y z
N PHE A 1 -1.30 -9.49 6.26
CA PHE A 1 -0.11 -10.22 6.75
C PHE A 1 1.20 -9.44 6.60
N LEU A 2 1.52 -8.78 5.48
CA LEU A 2 2.75 -7.97 5.37
C LEU A 2 2.89 -6.95 6.53
N MET A 3 1.78 -6.32 6.93
CA MET A 3 1.70 -5.39 8.05
C MET A 3 1.83 -6.02 9.45
N VAL A 4 1.86 -7.35 9.57
CA VAL A 4 1.93 -8.06 10.87
C VAL A 4 3.35 -8.10 11.43
N PHE A 5 4.34 -7.51 10.73
CA PHE A 5 5.72 -7.44 11.22
C PHE A 5 5.86 -6.69 12.56
N VAL A 6 4.93 -5.79 12.89
CA VAL A 6 4.91 -5.06 14.16
C VAL A 6 4.51 -6.02 15.28
N LYS A 7 5.49 -6.38 16.12
CA LYS A 7 5.43 -7.50 17.08
C LYS A 7 4.15 -7.58 17.92
N LYS A 8 3.73 -6.46 18.50
CA LYS A 8 2.58 -6.40 19.43
C LYS A 8 1.30 -5.86 18.78
N TYR A 9 1.24 -5.82 17.45
CA TYR A 9 0.14 -5.18 16.72
C TYR A 9 -0.47 -6.10 15.65
N GLY A 10 -0.28 -7.42 15.78
CA GLY A 10 -0.69 -8.39 14.78
C GLY A 10 -2.21 -8.50 14.64
N ARG A 11 -2.94 -8.51 15.77
CA ARG A 11 -4.41 -8.60 15.79
C ARG A 11 -5.02 -7.33 15.20
N SER A 12 -4.51 -6.17 15.60
CA SER A 12 -4.90 -4.87 15.07
C SER A 12 -4.59 -4.71 13.59
N ALA A 13 -3.41 -5.13 13.12
CA ALA A 13 -3.04 -5.03 11.71
C ALA A 13 -4.00 -5.83 10.80
N ILE A 14 -4.37 -7.05 11.23
CA ILE A 14 -5.33 -7.90 10.50
C ILE A 14 -6.74 -7.30 10.58
N THR A 15 -7.17 -6.87 11.76
CA THR A 15 -8.51 -6.30 11.97
C THR A 15 -8.69 -5.00 11.19
N ALA A 16 -7.71 -4.09 11.25
CA ALA A 16 -7.70 -2.88 10.45
C ALA A 16 -7.78 -3.19 8.95
N THR A 17 -7.07 -4.23 8.47
CA THR A 17 -7.16 -4.68 7.07
C THR A 17 -8.58 -5.08 6.69
N TYR A 18 -9.28 -5.85 7.54
CA TYR A 18 -10.67 -6.20 7.33
C TYR A 18 -11.56 -4.96 7.29
N LEU A 19 -11.47 -4.08 8.30
CA LEU A 19 -12.28 -2.87 8.39
C LEU A 19 -12.11 -1.96 7.17
N LEU A 20 -10.86 -1.70 6.78
CA LEU A 20 -10.55 -0.84 5.62
C LEU A 20 -11.11 -1.42 4.33
N THR A 21 -10.97 -2.73 4.11
CA THR A 21 -11.50 -3.41 2.92
C THR A 21 -13.03 -3.38 2.90
N SER A 22 -13.66 -3.66 4.05
CA SER A 22 -15.12 -3.64 4.21
C SER A 22 -15.73 -2.25 4.10
N VAL A 23 -14.97 -1.18 4.33
CA VAL A 23 -15.38 0.19 4.03
C VAL A 23 -15.15 0.53 2.57
N ALA A 24 -13.97 0.19 2.03
CA ALA A 24 -13.57 0.60 0.69
C ALA A 24 -14.44 0.02 -0.41
N ILE A 25 -14.72 -1.28 -0.37
CA ILE A 25 -15.45 -1.95 -1.45
C ILE A 25 -16.87 -1.35 -1.60
N PRO A 26 -17.73 -1.31 -0.56
CA PRO A 26 -19.07 -0.74 -0.70
C PRO A 26 -19.07 0.75 -1.03
N LEU A 27 -18.13 1.52 -0.46
CA LEU A 27 -18.04 2.96 -0.71
C LEU A 27 -17.62 3.28 -2.15
N TYR A 28 -16.73 2.48 -2.73
CA TYR A 28 -16.35 2.64 -4.12
C TYR A 28 -17.49 2.26 -5.07
N PHE A 29 -18.32 1.26 -4.74
CA PHE A 29 -19.48 0.89 -5.57
C PHE A 29 -20.47 2.04 -5.79
N ILE A 30 -20.54 2.99 -4.87
CA ILE A 30 -21.41 4.18 -4.99
C ILE A 30 -20.71 5.39 -5.62
N LYS A 31 -19.43 5.27 -6.04
CA LYS A 31 -18.63 6.37 -6.62
C LYS A 31 -19.34 7.03 -7.80
N ASP A 32 -20.08 6.27 -8.61
CA ASP A 32 -20.68 6.76 -9.85
C ASP A 32 -21.72 7.87 -9.60
N SER A 33 -22.27 7.94 -8.38
CA SER A 33 -23.17 9.01 -7.97
C SER A 33 -22.44 10.35 -7.79
N LEU A 34 -21.12 10.31 -7.55
CA LEU A 34 -20.25 11.47 -7.35
C LEU A 34 -19.43 11.77 -8.61
N PHE A 35 -18.90 10.72 -9.26
CA PHE A 35 -18.00 10.79 -10.41
C PHE A 35 -18.46 9.82 -11.50
N PRO A 36 -19.39 10.22 -12.39
CA PRO A 36 -19.93 9.33 -13.40
C PRO A 36 -18.85 8.78 -14.33
N PRO A 37 -18.84 7.46 -14.60
CA PRO A 37 -17.85 6.86 -15.47
C PRO A 37 -18.11 7.23 -16.94
N LEU A 38 -17.04 7.28 -17.75
CA LEU A 38 -17.15 7.53 -19.19
C LEU A 38 -17.76 6.35 -19.96
N VAL A 39 -17.58 5.14 -19.43
CA VAL A 39 -18.06 3.88 -20.01
C VAL A 39 -18.72 3.07 -18.92
N ALA A 40 -19.84 2.40 -19.25
CA ALA A 40 -20.48 1.51 -18.31
C ALA A 40 -19.57 0.31 -18.00
N GLU A 41 -19.21 0.17 -16.73
CA GLU A 41 -18.41 -0.94 -16.20
C GLU A 41 -19.31 -2.14 -15.93
N SER A 42 -18.85 -3.36 -16.23
CA SER A 42 -19.55 -4.57 -15.80
C SER A 42 -19.49 -4.73 -14.28
N VAL A 43 -20.34 -5.57 -13.70
CA VAL A 43 -20.35 -5.79 -12.24
C VAL A 43 -19.00 -6.33 -11.74
N ILE A 44 -18.33 -7.18 -12.53
CA ILE A 44 -17.02 -7.71 -12.15
C ILE A 44 -15.92 -6.65 -12.27
N ASP A 45 -15.96 -5.79 -13.30
CA ASP A 45 -15.00 -4.69 -13.43
C ASP A 45 -15.13 -3.71 -12.27
N LYS A 46 -16.37 -3.41 -11.86
CA LYS A 46 -16.66 -2.59 -10.67
C LYS A 46 -16.08 -3.17 -9.39
N LEU A 47 -16.17 -4.50 -9.22
CA LEU A 47 -15.56 -5.17 -8.08
C LEU A 47 -14.04 -5.04 -8.11
N ILE A 48 -13.40 -5.32 -9.26
CA ILE A 48 -11.95 -5.22 -9.43
C ILE A 48 -11.47 -3.79 -9.14
N LEU A 49 -12.16 -2.77 -9.67
CA LEU A 49 -11.85 -1.37 -9.42
C LEU A 49 -12.04 -0.98 -7.94
N ALA A 50 -13.05 -1.53 -7.27
CA ALA A 50 -13.25 -1.36 -5.83
C ALA A 50 -12.12 -2.01 -5.02
N GLU A 51 -11.62 -3.17 -5.44
CA GLU A 51 -10.45 -3.84 -4.86
C GLU A 51 -9.17 -3.02 -5.07
N PHE A 52 -9.00 -2.33 -6.20
CA PHE A 52 -7.90 -1.39 -6.41
C PHE A 52 -7.95 -0.18 -5.48
N ALA A 53 -9.15 0.38 -5.25
CA ALA A 53 -9.33 1.43 -4.25
C ALA A 53 -8.99 0.93 -2.83
N ALA A 54 -9.44 -0.29 -2.48
CA ALA A 54 -9.09 -0.93 -1.22
C ALA A 54 -7.57 -1.17 -1.09
N ALA A 55 -6.91 -1.63 -2.16
CA ALA A 55 -5.46 -1.81 -2.18
C ALA A 55 -4.72 -0.48 -1.94
N SER A 56 -5.11 0.59 -2.63
CA SER A 56 -4.54 1.93 -2.42
C SER A 56 -4.77 2.43 -0.98
N LEU A 57 -5.94 2.17 -0.41
CA LEU A 57 -6.24 2.48 0.99
C LEU A 57 -5.36 1.69 1.97
N LEU A 58 -5.11 0.40 1.71
CA LEU A 58 -4.23 -0.42 2.55
C LEU A 58 -2.78 0.06 2.48
N ILE A 59 -2.33 0.56 1.32
CA ILE A 59 -1.04 1.25 1.18
C ILE A 59 -1.02 2.51 2.06
N CYS A 60 -2.06 3.33 1.99
CA CYS A 60 -2.19 4.52 2.84
C CYS A 60 -2.14 4.15 4.33
N ALA A 61 -2.85 3.11 4.74
CA ALA A 61 -2.88 2.64 6.13
C ALA A 61 -1.51 2.15 6.61
N GLY A 62 -0.68 1.58 5.73
CA GLY A 62 0.69 1.18 6.05
C GLY A 62 1.57 2.34 6.53
N ALA A 63 1.32 3.57 6.09
CA ALA A 63 2.06 4.74 6.58
C ALA A 63 1.77 5.03 8.06
N VAL A 64 0.51 4.87 8.48
CA VAL A 64 -0.04 5.23 9.81
C VAL A 64 -0.30 4.06 10.74
N LEU A 65 0.03 2.84 10.28
CA LEU A 65 -0.19 1.60 11.01
C LEU A 65 0.38 1.68 12.42
N GLY A 66 -0.39 1.25 13.41
CA GLY A 66 0.01 1.25 14.82
C GLY A 66 -0.28 2.55 15.57
N ARG A 67 -0.63 3.63 14.88
CA ARG A 67 -0.91 4.94 15.50
C ARG A 67 -2.38 5.35 15.45
N LEU A 68 -3.19 4.64 14.67
CA LEU A 68 -4.65 4.85 14.63
C LEU A 68 -5.37 3.90 15.58
N LYS A 69 -6.47 4.38 16.15
CA LYS A 69 -7.51 3.55 16.78
C LYS A 69 -8.34 2.81 15.72
N MET A 70 -9.04 1.73 16.10
CA MET A 70 -9.87 0.96 15.15
C MET A 70 -10.93 1.82 14.45
N ASN A 71 -11.62 2.69 15.19
CA ASN A 71 -12.59 3.62 14.62
C ASN A 71 -11.95 4.65 13.65
N GLN A 72 -10.69 5.00 13.84
CA GLN A 72 -9.96 5.90 12.94
C GLN A 72 -9.56 5.22 11.63
N TYR A 73 -9.35 3.90 11.59
CA TYR A 73 -9.20 3.19 10.31
C TYR A 73 -10.50 3.20 9.50
N LEU A 74 -11.67 3.08 10.14
CA LEU A 74 -12.97 3.25 9.46
C LEU A 74 -13.09 4.67 8.87
N LEU A 75 -12.78 5.69 9.67
CA LEU A 75 -12.79 7.08 9.23
C LEU A 75 -11.79 7.32 8.08
N LEU A 76 -10.60 6.73 8.15
CA LEU A 76 -9.59 6.81 7.09
C LEU A 76 -10.16 6.27 5.77
N GLY A 77 -10.85 5.12 5.79
CA GLY A 77 -11.49 4.58 4.60
C GLY A 77 -12.57 5.50 4.03
N ILE A 78 -13.42 6.07 4.89
CA ILE A 78 -14.50 7.00 4.49
C ILE A 78 -13.94 8.27 3.84
N LEU A 79 -12.82 8.79 4.34
CA LEU A 79 -12.18 9.98 3.79
C LEU A 79 -11.39 9.68 2.52
N PHE A 80 -10.67 8.56 2.48
CA PHE A 80 -9.75 8.22 1.40
C PHE A 80 -10.46 7.89 0.09
N VAL A 81 -11.47 7.01 0.13
CA VAL A 81 -12.05 6.41 -1.08
C VAL A 81 -12.68 7.46 -2.02
N PRO A 82 -13.39 8.50 -1.54
CA PRO A 82 -13.87 9.57 -2.40
C PRO A 82 -12.74 10.34 -3.10
N PHE A 83 -11.61 10.58 -2.41
CA PHE A 83 -10.46 11.26 -3.01
C PHE A 83 -9.70 10.38 -3.99
N TYR A 84 -9.61 9.07 -3.73
CA TYR A 84 -9.10 8.09 -4.69
C TYR A 84 -9.97 8.08 -5.97
N ALA A 85 -11.29 7.98 -5.83
CA ALA A 85 -12.21 7.99 -6.96
C ALA A 85 -12.17 9.32 -7.74
N LEU A 86 -12.03 10.46 -7.03
CA LEU A 86 -11.79 11.75 -7.66
C LEU A 86 -10.49 11.74 -8.48
N ASN A 87 -9.39 11.22 -7.92
CA ASN A 87 -8.11 11.14 -8.61
C ASN A 87 -8.21 10.29 -9.89
N GLU A 88 -8.78 9.09 -9.77
CA GLU A 88 -9.03 8.20 -10.90
C GLU A 88 -9.84 8.91 -11.99
N TRP A 89 -10.94 9.58 -11.62
CA TRP A 89 -11.79 10.29 -12.56
C TRP A 89 -11.06 11.45 -13.26
N LEU A 90 -10.28 12.24 -12.53
CA LEU A 90 -9.51 13.36 -13.10
C LEU A 90 -8.39 12.87 -14.03
N VAL A 91 -7.67 11.82 -13.64
CA VAL A 91 -6.42 11.38 -14.29
C VAL A 91 -6.68 10.39 -15.42
N LEU A 92 -7.52 9.38 -15.20
CA LEU A 92 -7.78 8.32 -16.19
C LEU A 92 -8.98 8.64 -17.08
N ASN A 93 -9.99 9.33 -16.55
CA ASN A 93 -11.23 9.65 -17.28
C ASN A 93 -11.29 11.10 -17.78
N GLY A 94 -10.19 11.86 -17.67
CA GLY A 94 -10.12 13.25 -18.16
C GLY A 94 -11.10 14.20 -17.47
N GLY A 95 -11.51 13.89 -16.23
CA GLY A 95 -12.42 14.72 -15.44
C GLY A 95 -11.96 16.17 -15.38
N LEU A 96 -12.92 17.10 -15.51
CA LEU A 96 -12.70 18.55 -15.61
C LEU A 96 -11.76 19.00 -16.75
N GLY A 97 -11.36 18.12 -17.67
CA GLY A 97 -10.47 18.44 -18.78
C GLY A 97 -9.05 18.83 -18.37
N LEU A 98 -8.63 18.52 -17.13
CA LEU A 98 -7.31 18.92 -16.61
C LEU A 98 -6.15 18.18 -17.29
N ILE A 99 -6.40 16.97 -17.78
CA ILE A 99 -5.43 16.16 -18.50
C ILE A 99 -5.92 15.98 -19.94
N THR A 100 -5.13 16.48 -20.90
CA THR A 100 -5.43 16.33 -22.33
C THR A 100 -4.63 15.17 -22.92
N GLY A 101 -5.23 13.99 -22.98
CA GLY A 101 -4.62 12.78 -23.51
C GLY A 101 -4.77 11.60 -22.55
N LYS A 102 -4.27 10.42 -22.95
CA LYS A 102 -4.28 9.22 -22.12
C LYS A 102 -3.04 9.17 -21.24
N VAL A 103 -3.24 9.00 -19.94
CA VAL A 103 -2.19 8.60 -18.99
C VAL A 103 -2.05 7.09 -19.07
N VAL A 104 -0.82 6.60 -19.25
CA VAL A 104 -0.51 5.18 -19.25
C VAL A 104 -0.27 4.75 -17.81
N ASP A 105 -1.20 3.97 -17.25
CA ASP A 105 -1.10 3.48 -15.89
C ASP A 105 -1.84 2.14 -15.66
N THR A 106 -1.63 1.16 -16.54
CA THR A 106 -2.43 -0.09 -16.62
C THR A 106 -2.60 -0.82 -15.28
N GLY A 107 -1.51 -1.05 -14.55
CA GLY A 107 -1.48 -1.69 -13.23
C GLY A 107 -1.41 -0.72 -12.05
N GLY A 108 -1.64 0.58 -12.28
CA GLY A 108 -1.80 1.57 -11.21
C GLY A 108 -0.53 1.98 -10.45
N SER A 109 0.64 2.04 -11.09
CA SER A 109 1.84 2.59 -10.42
C SER A 109 1.61 4.01 -9.90
N ILE A 110 0.83 4.81 -10.63
CA ILE A 110 0.50 6.19 -10.26
C ILE A 110 -0.76 6.22 -9.39
N VAL A 111 -1.91 5.81 -9.95
CA VAL A 111 -3.22 6.06 -9.32
C VAL A 111 -3.49 5.17 -8.11
N ILE A 112 -2.85 3.99 -8.00
CA ILE A 112 -2.97 3.10 -6.84
C ILE A 112 -1.79 3.32 -5.90
N HIS A 113 -0.57 3.05 -6.37
CA HIS A 113 0.59 2.96 -5.50
C HIS A 113 1.13 4.32 -5.07
N ALA A 114 1.44 5.22 -6.02
CA ALA A 114 1.92 6.55 -5.66
C ALA A 114 0.85 7.37 -4.91
N PHE A 115 -0.41 7.31 -5.35
CA PHE A 115 -1.52 7.98 -4.65
C PHE A 115 -1.64 7.50 -3.20
N GLY A 116 -1.78 6.19 -2.98
CA GLY A 116 -1.95 5.61 -1.64
C GLY A 116 -0.78 5.92 -0.72
N ALA A 117 0.46 5.82 -1.23
CA ALA A 117 1.66 6.11 -0.45
C ALA A 117 1.74 7.59 -0.06
N ILE A 118 1.58 8.50 -1.02
CA ILE A 118 1.69 9.95 -0.77
C ILE A 118 0.56 10.43 0.15
N PHE A 119 -0.66 9.92 -0.03
CA PHE A 119 -1.77 10.21 0.86
C PHE A 119 -1.46 9.75 2.28
N GLY A 120 -1.02 8.50 2.46
CA GLY A 120 -0.68 7.95 3.78
C GLY A 120 0.43 8.73 4.48
N LEU A 121 1.49 9.09 3.74
CA LEU A 121 2.57 9.94 4.25
C LEU A 121 2.06 11.33 4.66
N ALA A 122 1.14 11.91 3.90
CA ALA A 122 0.53 13.19 4.22
C ALA A 122 -0.37 13.12 5.46
N VAL A 123 -1.13 12.03 5.62
CA VAL A 123 -1.88 11.75 6.86
C VAL A 123 -0.90 11.68 8.03
N ALA A 124 0.13 10.82 7.94
CA ALA A 124 1.15 10.67 8.98
C ALA A 124 1.85 12.00 9.30
N ALA A 125 2.20 12.80 8.29
CA ALA A 125 2.82 14.10 8.46
C ALA A 125 1.95 15.06 9.29
N SER A 126 0.65 15.07 9.05
CA SER A 126 -0.28 15.97 9.72
C SER A 126 -0.67 15.53 11.14
N MET A 127 -0.66 14.23 11.45
CA MET A 127 -1.18 13.73 12.71
C MET A 127 -0.11 13.18 13.68
N THR A 128 1.06 12.74 13.20
CA THR A 128 2.03 12.07 14.09
C THR A 128 2.53 12.98 15.20
N THR A 129 2.38 12.54 16.45
CA THR A 129 2.86 13.24 17.66
C THR A 129 4.33 12.93 17.95
N GLN A 130 4.93 13.64 18.92
CA GLN A 130 6.31 13.37 19.32
C GLN A 130 6.44 12.03 20.07
N GLU A 131 5.44 11.68 20.88
CA GLU A 131 5.36 10.40 21.59
C GLU A 131 5.28 9.24 20.61
N GLU A 132 4.43 9.37 19.58
CA GLU A 132 4.29 8.39 18.51
C GLU A 132 5.56 8.24 17.65
N TYR A 133 6.30 9.33 17.44
CA TYR A 133 7.60 9.31 16.76
C TYR A 133 8.68 8.64 17.61
N ALA A 134 8.68 8.89 18.92
CA ALA A 134 9.66 8.33 19.85
C ALA A 134 9.44 6.84 20.13
N ALA A 135 8.22 6.32 19.91
CA ALA A 135 7.90 4.93 20.12
C ALA A 135 8.60 4.01 19.10
N PRO A 136 9.31 2.96 19.55
CA PRO A 136 10.01 2.05 18.66
C PRO A 136 9.03 1.17 17.88
N ILE A 137 9.35 0.91 16.61
CA ILE A 137 8.69 -0.11 15.81
C ILE A 137 9.51 -1.39 15.95
N GLU A 138 9.00 -2.35 16.71
CA GLU A 138 9.68 -3.62 16.98
C GLU A 138 9.13 -4.76 16.12
N CYS A 139 10.01 -5.67 15.73
CA CYS A 139 9.67 -6.96 15.13
C CYS A 139 10.39 -8.10 15.86
N ASP A 140 9.92 -9.32 15.66
CA ASP A 140 10.60 -10.54 16.08
C ASP A 140 10.48 -11.64 15.02
N ASP A 141 11.11 -12.78 15.27
CA ASP A 141 11.12 -13.93 14.37
C ASP A 141 9.73 -14.38 13.94
N THR A 142 8.72 -14.28 14.81
CA THR A 142 7.36 -14.75 14.52
C THR A 142 6.63 -13.72 13.67
N SER A 143 6.69 -12.44 14.06
CA SER A 143 6.05 -11.35 13.32
C SER A 143 6.65 -11.19 11.91
N ASP A 144 7.98 -11.35 11.78
CA ASP A 144 8.67 -11.31 10.48
C ASP A 144 8.31 -12.49 9.57
N ARG A 145 8.12 -13.70 10.10
CA ARG A 145 7.66 -14.84 9.29
C ARG A 145 6.25 -14.60 8.73
N TYR A 146 5.34 -14.03 9.51
CA TYR A 146 4.02 -13.64 9.03
C TYR A 146 4.09 -12.52 7.99
N SER A 147 5.00 -11.56 8.17
CA SER A 147 5.26 -10.52 7.18
C SER A 147 5.76 -11.08 5.84
N LEU A 148 6.73 -11.99 5.89
CA LEU A 148 7.27 -12.69 4.73
C LEU A 148 6.21 -13.55 4.02
N LEU A 149 5.32 -14.21 4.78
CA LEU A 149 4.15 -14.88 4.20
C LEU A 149 3.26 -13.90 3.44
N GLY A 150 2.95 -12.75 4.04
CA GLY A 150 2.19 -11.69 3.37
C GLY A 150 2.87 -11.19 2.10
N SER A 151 4.19 -11.02 2.12
CA SER A 151 4.99 -10.65 0.96
C SER A 151 4.89 -11.69 -0.15
N MET A 152 5.05 -12.97 0.15
CA MET A 152 4.93 -14.04 -0.86
C MET A 152 3.55 -14.11 -1.49
N VAL A 153 2.48 -13.94 -0.70
CA VAL A 153 1.10 -13.89 -1.21
C VAL A 153 0.94 -12.74 -2.20
N LEU A 154 1.41 -11.54 -1.85
CA LEU A 154 1.39 -10.40 -2.76
C LEU A 154 2.21 -10.68 -4.03
N TRP A 155 3.42 -11.20 -3.88
CA TRP A 155 4.34 -11.49 -4.98
C TRP A 155 3.71 -12.44 -6.02
N VAL A 156 3.09 -13.54 -5.57
CA VAL A 156 2.51 -14.56 -6.45
C VAL A 156 1.24 -14.08 -7.15
N PHE A 157 0.41 -13.26 -6.50
CA PHE A 157 -0.84 -12.75 -7.08
C PHE A 157 -0.71 -11.41 -7.81
N TRP A 158 0.43 -10.74 -7.74
CA TRP A 158 0.68 -9.48 -8.45
C TRP A 158 0.43 -9.53 -9.96
N PRO A 159 0.76 -10.61 -10.70
CA PRO A 159 0.45 -10.70 -12.12
C PRO A 159 -1.04 -10.57 -12.40
N SER A 160 -1.89 -11.20 -11.57
CA SER A 160 -3.35 -11.08 -11.67
C SER A 160 -3.80 -9.66 -11.36
N PHE A 161 -3.20 -9.01 -10.36
CA PHE A 161 -3.51 -7.61 -10.01
C PHE A 161 -3.30 -6.67 -11.20
N CYS A 162 -2.16 -6.76 -11.88
CA CYS A 162 -1.88 -5.90 -13.03
C CYS A 162 -2.65 -6.29 -14.31
N ALA A 163 -2.98 -7.58 -14.49
CA ALA A 163 -3.69 -8.06 -15.67
C ALA A 163 -5.22 -8.05 -15.53
N ALA A 164 -5.78 -7.60 -14.40
CA ALA A 164 -7.20 -7.78 -14.10
C ALA A 164 -8.15 -7.09 -15.10
N LEU A 165 -7.76 -5.92 -15.62
CA LEU A 165 -8.56 -5.12 -16.56
C LEU A 165 -7.94 -5.02 -17.97
N VAL A 166 -6.88 -5.78 -18.26
CA VAL A 166 -6.33 -5.82 -19.62
C VAL A 166 -7.19 -6.70 -20.53
N ALA A 167 -7.11 -6.49 -21.83
CA ALA A 167 -7.85 -7.34 -22.76
C ALA A 167 -7.41 -8.81 -22.62
N PRO A 168 -8.33 -9.80 -22.73
CA PRO A 168 -7.99 -11.21 -22.52
C PRO A 168 -6.80 -11.72 -23.34
N ALA A 169 -6.58 -11.17 -24.54
CA ALA A 169 -5.44 -11.50 -25.40
C ALA A 169 -4.09 -11.04 -24.84
N ASP A 170 -4.06 -9.98 -24.03
CA ASP A 170 -2.85 -9.35 -23.48
C ASP A 170 -2.50 -9.88 -22.08
N VAL A 171 -3.41 -10.62 -21.44
CA VAL A 171 -3.21 -11.22 -20.10
C VAL A 171 -1.92 -12.05 -20.00
N PRO A 172 -1.60 -12.98 -20.94
CA PRO A 172 -0.39 -13.79 -20.82
C PRO A 172 0.90 -12.96 -20.85
N GLY A 173 0.98 -11.97 -21.77
CA GLY A 173 2.14 -11.09 -21.90
C GLY A 173 2.32 -10.20 -20.67
N THR A 174 1.22 -9.62 -20.19
CA THR A 174 1.19 -8.78 -18.98
C THR A 174 1.66 -9.57 -17.76
N ALA A 175 1.13 -10.78 -17.56
CA ALA A 175 1.51 -11.62 -16.43
C ALA A 175 3.01 -11.99 -16.45
N VAL A 176 3.56 -12.33 -17.63
CA VAL A 176 4.98 -12.63 -17.80
C VAL A 176 5.85 -11.42 -17.47
N ASN A 177 5.50 -10.23 -17.96
CA ASN A 177 6.24 -9.00 -17.68
C ASN A 177 6.25 -8.69 -16.17
N VAL A 178 5.12 -8.85 -15.49
CA VAL A 178 5.03 -8.62 -14.04
C VAL A 178 5.92 -9.58 -13.26
N ILE A 179 5.87 -10.88 -13.57
CA ILE A 179 6.76 -11.88 -12.96
C ILE A 179 8.23 -11.54 -13.19
N LEU A 180 8.62 -11.15 -14.41
CA LEU A 180 10.01 -10.81 -14.70
C LEU A 180 10.46 -9.56 -13.95
N ALA A 181 9.62 -8.53 -13.84
CA ALA A 181 9.92 -7.36 -13.03
C ALA A 181 10.07 -7.71 -11.54
N LEU A 182 9.17 -8.54 -11.00
CA LEU A 182 9.27 -9.04 -9.64
C LEU A 182 10.56 -9.86 -9.41
N CYS A 183 10.92 -10.75 -10.33
CA CYS A 183 12.18 -11.49 -10.28
C CYS A 183 13.40 -10.55 -10.27
N GLY A 184 13.41 -9.53 -11.14
CA GLY A 184 14.47 -8.52 -11.19
C GLY A 184 14.60 -7.77 -9.85
N SER A 185 13.46 -7.35 -9.29
CA SER A 185 13.40 -6.65 -8.00
C SER A 185 13.86 -7.53 -6.84
N THR A 186 13.47 -8.81 -6.84
CA THR A 186 13.90 -9.78 -5.81
C THR A 186 15.41 -9.97 -5.81
N LEU A 187 16.01 -10.20 -6.99
CA LEU A 187 17.47 -10.38 -7.11
C LEU A 187 18.21 -9.11 -6.69
N ALA A 188 17.78 -7.95 -7.21
CA ALA A 188 18.38 -6.66 -6.85
C ALA A 188 18.29 -6.39 -5.34
N THR A 189 17.14 -6.67 -4.73
CA THR A 189 16.92 -6.52 -3.28
C THR A 189 17.88 -7.39 -2.48
N TYR A 190 18.01 -8.67 -2.82
CA TYR A 190 18.91 -9.59 -2.13
C TYR A 190 20.37 -9.09 -2.16
N PHE A 191 20.87 -8.73 -3.34
CA PHE A 191 22.24 -8.25 -3.46
C PHE A 191 22.44 -6.91 -2.74
N ALA A 192 21.49 -5.98 -2.86
CA ALA A 192 21.55 -4.68 -2.21
C ALA A 192 21.50 -4.78 -0.69
N THR A 193 20.59 -5.60 -0.12
CA THR A 193 20.47 -5.75 1.34
C THR A 193 21.74 -6.34 1.95
N VAL A 194 22.28 -7.42 1.36
CA VAL A 194 23.55 -8.02 1.81
C VAL A 194 24.70 -7.03 1.69
N ARG A 195 24.75 -6.25 0.60
CA ARG A 195 25.83 -5.27 0.39
C ARG A 195 25.77 -4.07 1.32
N LEU A 196 24.56 -3.58 1.64
CA LEU A 196 24.35 -2.37 2.46
C LEU A 196 24.31 -2.68 3.95
N ARG A 197 23.79 -3.85 4.35
CA ARG A 197 23.58 -4.24 5.76
C ARG A 197 24.50 -5.37 6.25
N GLY A 198 25.26 -6.02 5.36
CA GLY A 198 26.16 -7.14 5.68
C GLY A 198 25.46 -8.49 5.88
N LYS A 199 24.15 -8.50 6.10
CA LYS A 199 23.28 -9.68 6.21
C LYS A 199 21.93 -9.37 5.54
N ILE A 200 21.11 -10.40 5.37
CA ILE A 200 19.75 -10.26 4.83
C ILE A 200 18.86 -9.60 5.90
N SER A 201 18.21 -8.49 5.54
CA SER A 201 17.12 -7.91 6.35
C SER A 201 15.78 -8.52 5.93
N ALA A 202 15.02 -9.07 6.87
CA ALA A 202 13.68 -9.59 6.61
C ALA A 202 12.73 -8.49 6.10
N ALA A 203 12.84 -7.27 6.63
CA ALA A 203 12.05 -6.12 6.18
C ALA A 203 12.37 -5.72 4.72
N ASP A 204 13.65 -5.70 4.33
CA ASP A 204 14.03 -5.44 2.93
C ASP A 204 13.46 -6.52 2.01
N ILE A 205 13.54 -7.81 2.39
CA ILE A 205 13.00 -8.92 1.60
C ILE A 205 11.47 -8.86 1.51
N ALA A 206 10.78 -8.62 2.63
CA ALA A 206 9.32 -8.58 2.65
C ALA A 206 8.75 -7.44 1.80
N ASN A 207 9.45 -6.31 1.73
CA ASN A 207 8.95 -5.13 1.01
C ASN A 207 9.62 -4.93 -0.35
N ALA A 208 10.94 -4.76 -0.43
CA ALA A 208 11.60 -4.32 -1.66
C ALA A 208 11.59 -5.34 -2.81
N THR A 209 11.36 -6.64 -2.52
CA THR A 209 11.14 -7.65 -3.56
C THR A 209 9.87 -7.39 -4.38
N LEU A 210 8.89 -6.69 -3.79
CA LEU A 210 7.61 -6.33 -4.40
C LEU A 210 7.68 -5.06 -5.26
N ALA A 211 8.74 -4.26 -5.13
CA ALA A 211 8.87 -2.97 -5.81
C ALA A 211 8.86 -3.09 -7.34
N GLY A 212 9.32 -4.23 -7.89
CA GLY A 212 9.22 -4.52 -9.32
C GLY A 212 7.79 -4.60 -9.83
N GLY A 213 6.87 -5.20 -9.06
CA GLY A 213 5.45 -5.26 -9.38
C GLY A 213 4.80 -3.88 -9.35
N VAL A 214 5.20 -3.03 -8.39
CA VAL A 214 4.78 -1.62 -8.35
C VAL A 214 5.28 -0.85 -9.57
N ALA A 215 6.57 -0.94 -9.89
CA ALA A 215 7.19 -0.12 -10.93
C ALA A 215 6.81 -0.54 -12.36
N ILE A 216 6.56 -1.82 -12.60
CA ILE A 216 6.12 -2.28 -13.93
C ILE A 216 4.66 -1.92 -14.20
N GLY A 217 3.86 -1.62 -13.17
CA GLY A 217 2.42 -1.41 -13.23
C GLY A 217 1.98 -0.52 -14.40
N SER A 218 2.57 0.66 -14.58
CA SER A 218 2.15 1.56 -15.67
C SER A 218 2.36 0.99 -17.06
N THR A 219 3.29 0.04 -17.26
CA THR A 219 3.71 -0.43 -18.60
C THR A 219 3.67 -1.95 -18.72
N CYS A 220 2.97 -2.63 -17.82
CA CYS A 220 3.00 -4.09 -17.70
C CYS A 220 2.48 -4.81 -18.96
N ASP A 221 1.54 -4.20 -19.67
CA ASP A 221 0.96 -4.66 -20.93
C ASP A 221 1.74 -4.19 -22.18
N LEU A 222 2.64 -3.22 -22.03
CA LEU A 222 3.36 -2.59 -23.15
C LEU A 222 4.85 -2.97 -23.22
N ALA A 223 5.46 -3.32 -22.09
CA ALA A 223 6.88 -3.62 -22.01
C ALA A 223 7.24 -4.91 -22.75
N THR A 224 8.50 -5.01 -23.16
CA THR A 224 9.10 -6.31 -23.52
C THR A 224 9.60 -7.03 -22.27
N PRO A 225 9.75 -8.36 -22.28
CA PRO A 225 10.30 -9.13 -21.16
C PRO A 225 11.63 -8.58 -20.61
N GLY A 226 12.54 -8.16 -21.50
CA GLY A 226 13.84 -7.60 -21.11
C GLY A 226 13.73 -6.24 -20.41
N ILE A 227 12.84 -5.37 -20.90
CA ILE A 227 12.54 -4.08 -20.28
C ILE A 227 11.89 -4.29 -18.91
N ALA A 228 10.92 -5.21 -18.81
CA ALA A 228 10.24 -5.51 -17.55
C ALA A 228 11.22 -5.97 -16.47
N PHE A 229 12.12 -6.89 -16.80
CA PHE A 229 13.17 -7.34 -15.88
C PHE A 229 14.10 -6.19 -15.44
N THR A 230 14.45 -5.28 -16.35
CA THR A 230 15.31 -4.12 -16.05
C THR A 230 14.61 -3.11 -15.14
N ILE A 231 13.33 -2.80 -15.41
CA ILE A 231 12.50 -1.97 -14.52
C ILE A 231 12.46 -2.58 -13.12
N GLY A 232 12.29 -3.90 -13.04
CA GLY A 232 12.36 -4.67 -11.80
C GLY A 232 13.66 -4.46 -11.03
N ILE A 233 14.81 -4.63 -11.68
CA ILE A 233 16.13 -4.42 -11.04
C ILE A 233 16.25 -3.00 -10.48
N LEU A 234 15.90 -1.99 -11.28
CA LEU A 234 16.02 -0.59 -10.87
C LEU A 234 15.11 -0.29 -9.68
N ALA A 235 13.86 -0.77 -9.71
CA ALA A 235 12.92 -0.62 -8.62
C ALA A 235 13.38 -1.29 -7.32
N GLY A 236 13.93 -2.50 -7.40
CA GLY A 236 14.50 -3.21 -6.26
C GLY A 236 15.65 -2.44 -5.62
N VAL A 237 16.58 -1.91 -6.42
CA VAL A 237 17.67 -1.06 -5.93
C VAL A 237 17.14 0.22 -5.27
N ILE A 238 16.21 0.93 -5.92
CA ILE A 238 15.58 2.16 -5.39
C ILE A 238 14.94 1.87 -4.04
N SER A 239 14.13 0.81 -3.95
CA SER A 239 13.41 0.44 -2.73
C SER A 239 14.38 0.04 -1.62
N THR A 240 15.30 -0.89 -1.85
CA THR A 240 16.25 -1.34 -0.80
C THR A 240 17.16 -0.22 -0.33
N PHE A 241 17.65 0.64 -1.23
CA PHE A 241 18.43 1.82 -0.84
C PHE A 241 17.58 2.81 -0.01
N GLY A 242 16.31 2.97 -0.37
CA GLY A 242 15.32 3.72 0.39
C GLY A 242 15.20 3.25 1.84
N PHE A 243 14.89 1.97 2.05
CA PHE A 243 14.79 1.35 3.38
C PHE A 243 16.11 1.38 4.16
N ALA A 244 17.23 1.08 3.51
CA ALA A 244 18.51 0.91 4.19
C ALA A 244 19.21 2.22 4.55
N ILE A 245 19.04 3.28 3.74
CA ILE A 245 19.84 4.50 3.83
C ILE A 245 18.98 5.75 4.04
N ILE A 246 17.83 5.84 3.36
CA ILE A 246 17.03 7.07 3.34
C ILE A 246 16.04 7.12 4.51
N GLN A 247 15.36 6.02 4.82
CA GLN A 247 14.27 5.98 5.80
C GLN A 247 14.64 6.59 7.15
N GLY A 248 15.70 6.10 7.79
CA GLY A 248 16.13 6.63 9.09
C GLY A 248 16.44 8.13 9.03
N ARG A 249 17.17 8.56 7.98
CA ARG A 249 17.55 9.97 7.81
C ARG A 249 16.34 10.89 7.57
N LEU A 250 15.39 10.44 6.77
CA LEU A 250 14.18 11.21 6.48
C LEU A 250 13.31 11.31 7.73
N THR A 251 13.05 10.18 8.40
CA THR A 251 12.31 10.13 9.67
C THR A 251 12.93 11.05 10.72
N ASP A 252 14.26 11.08 10.83
CA ASP A 252 14.95 11.97 11.75
C ASP A 252 14.92 13.45 11.35
N LEU A 253 14.89 13.74 10.05
CA LEU A 253 14.82 15.11 9.54
C LEU A 253 13.43 15.72 9.74
N VAL A 254 12.36 14.98 9.40
CA VAL A 254 11.00 15.51 9.41
C VAL A 254 10.24 15.21 10.71
N LYS A 255 10.76 14.32 11.56
CA LYS A 255 10.12 13.86 12.81
C LYS A 255 8.72 13.29 12.59
N LYS A 256 8.57 12.52 11.52
CA LYS A 256 7.34 11.82 11.12
C LYS A 256 7.68 10.39 10.73
N VAL A 257 6.71 9.50 10.88
CA VAL A 257 6.91 8.06 10.78
C VAL A 257 6.16 7.50 9.58
N ASP A 258 6.84 6.67 8.80
CA ASP A 258 6.26 5.76 7.81
C ASP A 258 6.45 4.33 8.33
N THR A 259 5.40 3.73 8.91
CA THR A 259 5.52 2.46 9.66
C THR A 259 5.99 1.34 8.75
N CYS A 260 5.31 1.13 7.63
CA CYS A 260 5.63 0.06 6.68
C CYS A 260 6.67 0.46 5.63
N GLY A 261 7.16 1.72 5.63
CA GLY A 261 8.04 2.23 4.59
C GLY A 261 7.35 2.29 3.22
N VAL A 262 6.07 2.68 3.20
CA VAL A 262 5.26 2.72 1.97
C VAL A 262 5.80 3.70 0.95
N LEU A 263 6.57 4.72 1.36
CA LEU A 263 7.33 5.57 0.44
C LEU A 263 8.29 4.75 -0.43
N TYR A 264 8.97 3.77 0.18
CA TYR A 264 10.07 3.06 -0.46
C TYR A 264 9.60 1.87 -1.30
N LEU A 265 8.47 1.26 -0.93
CA LEU A 265 7.82 0.23 -1.74
C LEU A 265 6.85 0.79 -2.79
N HIS A 266 5.97 1.71 -2.41
CA HIS A 266 4.87 2.16 -3.27
C HIS A 266 5.10 3.55 -3.86
N GLY A 267 5.55 4.51 -3.06
CA GLY A 267 5.72 5.89 -3.50
C GLY A 267 6.78 6.08 -4.59
N LEU A 268 8.05 5.84 -4.25
CA LEU A 268 9.17 6.01 -5.19
C LEU A 268 9.09 5.03 -6.37
N PRO A 269 8.82 3.72 -6.19
CA PRO A 269 8.67 2.81 -7.32
C PRO A 269 7.43 3.13 -8.16
N GLY A 270 6.34 3.65 -7.57
CA GLY A 270 5.14 4.06 -8.29
C GLY A 270 5.38 5.26 -9.20
N ILE A 271 6.04 6.30 -8.69
CA ILE A 271 6.47 7.45 -9.50
C ILE A 271 7.45 7.00 -10.59
N PHE A 272 8.41 6.14 -10.25
CA PHE A 272 9.35 5.59 -11.23
C PHE A 272 8.63 4.82 -12.36
N GLY A 273 7.63 4.00 -12.04
CA GLY A 273 6.82 3.30 -13.04
C GLY A 273 6.06 4.26 -13.96
N GLY A 274 5.45 5.31 -13.39
CA GLY A 274 4.79 6.35 -14.17
C GLY A 274 5.74 7.10 -15.12
N LEU A 275 6.99 7.32 -14.70
CA LEU A 275 8.04 7.92 -15.54
C LEU A 275 8.59 6.93 -16.58
N ALA A 276 8.67 5.64 -16.26
CA ALA A 276 9.12 4.61 -17.20
C ALA A 276 8.20 4.54 -18.43
N ALA A 277 6.92 4.86 -18.28
CA ALA A 277 5.98 4.96 -19.40
C ALA A 277 6.43 5.94 -20.50
N LEU A 278 7.18 7.01 -20.16
CA LEU A 278 7.73 7.95 -21.13
C LEU A 278 8.73 7.32 -22.11
N PHE A 279 9.33 6.20 -21.73
CA PHE A 279 10.35 5.50 -22.51
C PHE A 279 9.83 4.20 -23.13
N VAL A 280 8.82 3.58 -22.52
CA VAL A 280 8.27 2.29 -22.95
C VAL A 280 7.08 2.45 -23.88
N ALA A 281 6.15 3.37 -23.56
CA ALA A 281 4.93 3.52 -24.34
C ALA A 281 5.18 4.39 -25.59
N THR A 282 4.71 3.91 -26.74
CA THR A 282 4.87 4.60 -28.02
C THR A 282 3.68 5.52 -28.30
N GLY A 283 3.93 6.70 -28.88
CA GLY A 283 2.88 7.62 -29.31
C GLY A 283 2.12 8.33 -28.18
N ILE A 284 2.63 8.31 -26.95
CA ILE A 284 1.95 8.95 -25.80
C ILE A 284 2.21 10.45 -25.75
N ASN A 285 1.27 11.19 -25.14
CA ASN A 285 1.49 12.58 -24.79
C ASN A 285 2.30 12.67 -23.48
N SER A 286 3.60 12.94 -23.58
CA SER A 286 4.48 13.08 -22.41
C SER A 286 4.01 14.15 -21.42
N GLY A 287 3.42 15.24 -21.91
CA GLY A 287 2.85 16.29 -21.07
C GLY A 287 1.65 15.80 -20.26
N ALA A 288 0.78 14.99 -20.86
CA ALA A 288 -0.35 14.37 -20.15
C ALA A 288 0.13 13.39 -19.08
N GLN A 289 1.13 12.55 -19.38
CA GLN A 289 1.69 11.60 -18.42
C GLN A 289 2.29 12.32 -17.21
N LEU A 290 3.14 13.34 -17.43
CA LEU A 290 3.75 14.14 -16.37
C LEU A 290 2.70 14.91 -15.56
N ALA A 291 1.69 15.47 -16.22
CA ALA A 291 0.59 16.15 -15.55
C ALA A 291 -0.25 15.18 -14.69
N GLY A 292 -0.48 13.94 -15.15
CA GLY A 292 -1.18 12.91 -14.39
C GLY A 292 -0.44 12.51 -13.12
N ILE A 293 0.89 12.34 -13.20
CA ILE A 293 1.76 12.07 -12.04
C ILE A 293 1.69 13.24 -11.05
N ALA A 294 1.87 14.48 -11.54
CA ALA A 294 1.89 15.68 -10.71
C ALA A 294 0.53 15.94 -10.04
N LEU A 295 -0.57 15.76 -10.78
CA LEU A 295 -1.92 15.91 -10.26
C LEU A 295 -2.20 14.86 -9.17
N THR A 296 -1.86 13.60 -9.43
CA THR A 296 -2.01 12.51 -8.45
C THR A 296 -1.25 12.81 -7.16
N ALA A 297 0.03 13.17 -7.28
CA ALA A 297 0.87 13.46 -6.12
C ALA A 297 0.36 14.68 -5.33
N THR A 298 -0.06 15.74 -6.03
CA THR A 298 -0.56 16.97 -5.39
C THR A 298 -1.89 16.72 -4.69
N LEU A 299 -2.82 16.05 -5.37
CA LEU A 299 -4.13 15.73 -4.80
C LEU A 299 -3.96 14.85 -3.56
N ALA A 300 -3.20 13.74 -3.68
CA ALA A 300 -2.91 12.83 -2.57
C ALA A 300 -2.30 13.56 -1.37
N ALA A 301 -1.32 14.42 -1.59
CA ALA A 301 -0.66 15.17 -0.51
C ALA A 301 -1.63 16.13 0.18
N VAL A 302 -2.40 16.92 -0.59
CA VAL A 302 -3.35 17.89 -0.03
C VAL A 302 -4.47 17.20 0.72
N THR A 303 -5.10 16.19 0.12
CA THR A 303 -6.24 15.50 0.74
C THR A 303 -5.80 14.64 1.92
N GLY A 304 -4.60 14.05 1.86
CA GLY A 304 -4.01 13.31 2.98
C GLY A 304 -3.72 14.22 4.18
N LEU A 305 -3.15 15.42 3.95
CA LEU A 305 -2.92 16.40 5.01
C LEU A 305 -4.23 16.85 5.68
N VAL A 306 -5.28 17.08 4.89
CA VAL A 306 -6.61 17.41 5.42
C VAL A 306 -7.18 16.24 6.21
N SER A 307 -7.11 15.03 5.66
CA SER A 307 -7.67 13.83 6.29
C SER A 307 -6.98 13.50 7.61
N GLY A 308 -5.65 13.62 7.69
CA GLY A 308 -4.96 13.38 8.96
C GLY A 308 -5.25 14.45 10.01
N LYS A 309 -5.46 15.72 9.63
CA LYS A 309 -5.99 16.72 10.57
C LYS A 309 -7.37 16.36 11.09
N VAL A 310 -8.27 15.89 10.23
CA VAL A 310 -9.62 15.44 10.63
C VAL A 310 -9.52 14.24 11.57
N ILE A 311 -8.70 13.24 11.24
CA ILE A 311 -8.50 12.04 12.07
C ILE A 311 -7.93 12.41 13.45
N ALA A 312 -6.98 13.35 13.52
CA ALA A 312 -6.40 13.80 14.78
C ALA A 312 -7.42 14.44 15.75
N LEU A 313 -8.55 14.97 15.24
CA LEU A 313 -9.65 15.46 16.09
C LEU A 313 -10.32 14.35 16.92
N PHE A 314 -10.15 13.09 16.54
CA PHE A 314 -10.68 11.92 17.25
C PHE A 314 -9.68 11.36 18.28
N GLY A 315 -8.61 12.12 18.57
CA GLY A 315 -7.60 11.80 19.57
C GLY A 315 -6.53 10.83 19.08
N HIS A 316 -5.62 10.47 19.98
CA HIS A 316 -4.50 9.58 19.73
C HIS A 316 -4.62 8.32 20.61
N ARG A 317 -3.90 7.26 20.23
CA ARG A 317 -3.67 6.10 21.10
C ARG A 317 -2.89 6.54 22.34
N ALA A 318 -3.07 5.86 23.46
CA ALA A 318 -2.25 6.08 24.65
C ALA A 318 -0.86 5.46 24.46
N GLU A 319 -0.81 4.26 23.88
CA GLU A 319 0.40 3.54 23.48
C GLU A 319 0.28 3.11 22.00
N PRO A 320 1.19 3.58 21.12
CA PRO A 320 1.21 3.12 19.73
C PRO A 320 1.78 1.70 19.62
N TYR A 321 1.44 1.00 18.54
CA TYR A 321 1.97 -0.32 18.17
C TYR A 321 1.66 -1.47 19.16
N THR A 322 0.60 -1.33 19.97
CA THR A 322 0.11 -2.39 20.87
C THR A 322 -1.34 -2.76 20.60
N ASP A 323 -1.66 -4.05 20.66
CA ASP A 323 -3.01 -4.61 20.56
C ASP A 323 -3.83 -4.39 21.84
N ALA A 324 -3.18 -4.15 22.98
CA ALA A 324 -3.81 -4.13 24.30
C ALA A 324 -4.88 -3.02 24.51
N GLU A 325 -4.91 -1.99 23.66
CA GLU A 325 -5.98 -0.98 23.72
C GLU A 325 -7.28 -1.42 23.03
N GLU A 326 -7.19 -2.40 22.12
CA GLU A 326 -8.29 -2.77 21.22
C GLU A 326 -8.78 -4.20 21.47
N PHE A 327 -7.96 -5.03 22.12
CA PHE A 327 -8.23 -6.43 22.40
C PHE A 327 -7.96 -6.73 23.87
N ASP A 328 -8.84 -7.55 24.46
CA ASP A 328 -8.64 -8.06 25.81
C ASP A 328 -7.33 -8.88 25.90
N GLY A 329 -6.66 -8.81 27.04
CA GLY A 329 -5.32 -9.38 27.23
C GLY A 329 -5.30 -10.91 27.32
N GLU A 330 -4.15 -11.51 27.01
CA GLU A 330 -3.90 -12.97 27.18
C GLU A 330 -4.13 -13.46 28.62
N SER A 331 -4.09 -12.57 29.63
CA SER A 331 -4.29 -12.92 31.04
C SER A 331 -5.71 -13.35 31.39
N GLU A 332 -6.73 -12.90 30.66
CA GLU A 332 -8.11 -13.39 30.87
C GLU A 332 -8.34 -14.73 30.16
N GLU A 333 -7.70 -14.95 29.00
CA GLU A 333 -7.77 -16.23 28.27
C GLU A 333 -7.06 -17.36 29.03
N GLU A 334 -5.92 -17.11 29.68
CA GLU A 334 -5.29 -18.12 30.55
C GLU A 334 -6.21 -18.50 31.74
N GLU A 335 -6.94 -17.57 32.35
CA GLU A 335 -7.94 -17.91 33.39
C GLU A 335 -9.13 -18.71 32.83
N LEU A 336 -9.61 -18.37 31.63
CA LEU A 336 -10.71 -19.06 30.96
C LEU A 336 -10.38 -20.50 30.53
N PHE A 337 -9.12 -20.78 30.16
CA PHE A 337 -8.68 -22.13 29.77
C PHE A 337 -8.04 -22.95 30.90
N THR A 338 -7.75 -22.34 32.05
CA THR A 338 -7.22 -23.05 33.24
C THR A 338 -8.24 -23.27 34.34
N ALA A 339 -9.45 -22.70 34.23
CA ALA A 339 -10.56 -23.04 35.12
C ALA A 339 -10.84 -24.56 35.09
N PRO A 340 -10.67 -25.30 36.19
CA PRO A 340 -10.92 -26.72 36.20
C PRO A 340 -12.42 -26.96 35.97
N VAL A 341 -12.76 -27.67 34.90
CA VAL A 341 -14.08 -28.29 34.70
C VAL A 341 -14.21 -29.46 35.69
N VAL A 342 -14.12 -29.19 37.00
CA VAL A 342 -14.37 -30.16 38.06
C VAL A 342 -14.88 -29.44 39.30
N ALA A 343 -16.18 -29.13 39.32
CA ALA A 343 -16.96 -29.02 40.55
C ALA A 343 -18.45 -28.82 40.20
N GLU A 344 -19.16 -29.91 39.91
CA GLU A 344 -20.58 -30.13 40.29
C GLU A 344 -21.08 -31.45 39.71
N LEU A 345 -20.48 -32.56 40.15
CA LEU A 345 -21.15 -33.86 40.20
C LEU A 345 -20.80 -34.48 41.56
N GLY A 346 -21.30 -33.86 42.62
CA GLY A 346 -21.27 -34.36 43.98
C GLY A 346 -22.69 -34.48 44.50
N ALA A 347 -23.11 -35.74 44.69
CA ALA A 347 -24.12 -36.21 45.63
C ALA A 347 -25.52 -35.55 45.61
N GLU A 348 -26.47 -36.23 44.97
CA GLU A 348 -27.67 -36.82 45.61
C GLU A 348 -28.18 -37.99 44.75
#